data_AF-A0A1L7WX67-F1
#
_entry.id   AF-A0A1L7WX67-F1
#
_cell.length_a   1.000
_cell.length_b   1.000
_cell.length_c   1.000
_cell.angle_alpha   90.00
_cell.angle_beta   90.00
_cell.angle_gamma   90.00
#
_symmetry.space_group_name_H-M   'P 1'
#
loop_
_entity.id
_entity.type
_entity.pdbx_description
1 polymer ?
#
loop_
_entity_poly.entity_id
_entity_poly.type
_entity_poly.pdbx_seq_one_letter_code
_entity_poly.pdbx_strand_id
1 'polypeptide(L)'
;MASTTVQHTGITNDRVRRKLGFNAEVTISTDGIVRNEFREYTQVYQDGAFTKFKPIFDAPYGVVADLLNGMENNARNQYMSNSWFEIAIDERDLHSTTSDLTILDELARLAPLLSRIQNLSIKVKIPATGWMVMTNEEDKVSSTRLKSMEAVLALPRGFSSNRNLLIPYILPFYALDTFTAWKLRLHVHGCRIQLADTTFIKAIDEKHAEIRREAKEEKDLKDAEQKEIVVTMGDTYHLGRAYASMMEEIDGAIVIHRSNNLIPIMASSPHKRNPRKNTSPGESSAKTVPGKSVPGKELCKYPHCKNAKCQSALCKSATRDQ
;
A
#
# COMPACT_ATOMS: atom_id res chain seq x y z
N MET A 1 -25.35 -22.79 61.16
CA MET A 1 -25.47 -21.77 60.10
C MET A 1 -24.59 -22.23 58.94
N ALA A 2 -25.19 -22.71 57.86
CA ALA A 2 -24.45 -23.21 56.71
C ALA A 2 -23.96 -22.02 55.88
N SER A 3 -22.64 -21.88 55.77
CA SER A 3 -22.00 -20.89 54.91
C SER A 3 -22.20 -21.32 53.46
N THR A 4 -23.07 -20.62 52.74
CA THR A 4 -23.28 -20.83 51.30
C THR A 4 -22.06 -20.31 50.56
N THR A 5 -21.09 -21.18 50.31
CA THR A 5 -19.94 -20.89 49.46
C THR A 5 -20.47 -20.72 48.03
N VAL A 6 -20.58 -19.47 47.57
CA VAL A 6 -20.95 -19.13 46.19
C VAL A 6 -19.84 -19.65 45.28
N GLN A 7 -20.08 -20.82 44.66
CA GLN A 7 -19.11 -21.47 43.79
C GLN A 7 -19.09 -20.83 42.39
N HIS A 8 -17.86 -20.72 41.88
CA HIS A 8 -17.45 -20.09 40.64
C HIS A 8 -18.32 -20.39 39.42
N THR A 9 -18.82 -19.33 38.79
CA THR A 9 -19.26 -19.32 37.39
C THR A 9 -18.03 -19.24 36.49
N GLY A 10 -17.75 -20.31 35.75
CA GLY A 10 -16.65 -20.35 34.78
C GLY A 10 -17.07 -19.74 33.45
N ILE A 11 -16.31 -18.76 32.95
CA ILE A 11 -16.35 -18.37 31.53
C ILE A 11 -15.62 -19.47 30.77
N THR A 12 -16.33 -20.23 29.93
CA THR A 12 -15.78 -21.45 29.33
C THR A 12 -15.58 -21.37 27.83
N ASN A 13 -16.09 -20.33 27.15
CA ASN A 13 -15.89 -20.17 25.71
C ASN A 13 -15.77 -18.70 25.31
N ASP A 14 -14.54 -18.23 25.10
CA ASP A 14 -14.24 -16.96 24.46
C ASP A 14 -14.10 -17.18 22.95
N ARG A 15 -14.92 -16.47 22.17
CA ARG A 15 -14.84 -16.46 20.71
C ARG A 15 -14.60 -15.04 20.22
N VAL A 16 -13.58 -14.87 19.40
CA VAL A 16 -13.36 -13.62 18.66
C VAL A 16 -14.21 -13.65 17.40
N ARG A 17 -15.04 -12.62 17.19
CA ARG A 17 -15.83 -12.45 15.97
C ARG A 17 -15.67 -11.07 15.41
N ARG A 18 -15.72 -10.98 14.08
CA ARG A 18 -15.68 -9.71 13.36
C ARG A 18 -16.99 -8.94 13.52
N LYS A 19 -16.90 -7.64 13.75
CA LYS A 19 -18.00 -6.67 13.76
C LYS A 19 -18.73 -6.73 12.41
N LEU A 20 -20.05 -6.59 12.46
CA LEU A 20 -20.89 -6.58 11.27
C LEU A 20 -20.48 -5.43 10.34
N GLY A 21 -20.33 -5.72 9.05
CA GLY A 21 -19.98 -4.74 8.02
C GLY A 21 -18.48 -4.57 7.75
N PHE A 22 -17.61 -5.20 8.54
CA PHE A 22 -16.17 -5.18 8.32
C PHE A 22 -15.68 -6.45 7.60
N ASN A 23 -14.64 -6.31 6.78
CA ASN A 23 -14.06 -7.41 6.00
C ASN A 23 -12.76 -7.97 6.59
N ALA A 24 -12.20 -7.27 7.56
CA ALA A 24 -10.95 -7.58 8.21
C ALA A 24 -11.09 -7.39 9.72
N GLU A 25 -10.19 -8.03 10.45
CA GLU A 25 -10.05 -7.92 11.90
C GLU A 25 -9.48 -6.56 12.31
N VAL A 26 -8.64 -5.96 11.48
CA VAL A 26 -8.06 -4.63 11.67
C VAL A 26 -8.27 -3.80 10.40
N THR A 27 -8.72 -2.55 10.54
CA THR A 27 -8.72 -1.58 9.44
C THR A 27 -7.69 -0.49 9.72
N ILE A 28 -6.89 -0.18 8.71
CA ILE A 28 -5.94 0.93 8.66
C ILE A 28 -6.55 1.95 7.69
N SER A 29 -6.82 3.16 8.17
CA SER A 29 -7.37 4.27 7.39
C SER A 29 -6.72 5.57 7.81
N THR A 30 -6.96 6.67 7.10
CA THR A 30 -6.53 8.02 7.49
C THR A 30 -7.06 8.44 8.86
N ASP A 31 -8.26 7.99 9.24
CA ASP A 31 -8.84 8.22 10.57
C ASP A 31 -8.14 7.44 11.71
N GLY A 32 -7.26 6.49 11.36
CA GLY A 32 -6.50 5.67 12.30
C GLY A 32 -6.60 4.17 12.08
N ILE A 33 -6.02 3.43 13.02
CA ILE A 33 -5.99 1.96 13.06
C ILE A 33 -7.00 1.44 14.07
N VAL A 34 -8.01 0.73 13.58
CA VAL A 34 -9.18 0.30 14.36
C VAL A 34 -9.30 -1.21 14.38
N ARG A 35 -9.65 -1.77 15.55
CA ARG A 35 -10.02 -3.17 15.71
C ARG A 35 -11.48 -3.37 15.37
N ASN A 36 -11.74 -4.31 14.48
CA ASN A 36 -13.07 -4.68 14.01
C ASN A 36 -13.51 -6.04 14.53
N GLU A 37 -12.98 -6.45 15.67
CA GLU A 37 -13.39 -7.67 16.37
C GLU A 37 -14.14 -7.31 17.64
N PHE A 38 -14.98 -8.22 18.12
CA PHE A 38 -15.49 -8.22 19.48
C PHE A 38 -15.33 -9.61 20.06
N ARG A 39 -15.15 -9.69 21.37
CA ARG A 39 -15.13 -10.95 22.10
C ARG A 39 -16.55 -11.29 22.52
N GLU A 40 -17.00 -12.47 22.12
CA GLU A 40 -18.20 -13.10 22.63
C GLU A 40 -17.78 -14.11 23.68
N TYR A 41 -18.44 -14.09 24.84
CA TYR A 41 -18.26 -15.14 25.84
C TYR A 41 -19.57 -15.88 26.11
N THR A 42 -19.44 -17.16 26.45
CA THR A 42 -20.53 -17.98 26.97
C THR A 42 -20.28 -18.28 28.43
N GLN A 43 -21.23 -17.92 29.29
CA GLN A 43 -21.23 -18.35 30.68
C GLN A 43 -21.94 -19.70 30.76
N VAL A 44 -21.24 -20.70 31.29
CA VAL A 44 -21.83 -22.02 31.56
C VAL A 44 -22.05 -22.14 33.07
N TYR A 45 -23.29 -22.44 33.43
CA TYR A 45 -23.71 -22.65 34.81
C TYR A 45 -23.43 -24.11 35.22
N GLN A 46 -23.51 -24.37 36.53
CA GLN A 46 -23.20 -25.69 37.09
C GLN A 46 -24.14 -26.79 36.61
N ASP A 47 -25.37 -26.44 36.19
CA ASP A 47 -26.37 -27.34 35.62
C ASP A 47 -26.16 -27.61 34.12
N GLY A 48 -25.08 -27.08 33.54
CA GLY A 48 -24.80 -27.17 32.10
C GLY A 48 -25.60 -26.20 31.24
N ALA A 49 -26.48 -25.38 31.83
CA ALA A 49 -27.15 -24.31 31.11
C ALA A 49 -26.13 -23.25 30.67
N PHE A 50 -26.37 -22.61 29.52
CA PHE A 50 -25.49 -21.60 28.98
C PHE A 50 -26.22 -20.33 28.59
N THR A 51 -25.60 -19.17 28.80
CA THR A 51 -26.13 -17.89 28.32
C THR A 51 -25.89 -17.73 26.82
N LYS A 52 -26.78 -17.06 26.09
CA LYS A 52 -26.47 -16.57 24.74
C LYS A 52 -25.21 -15.70 24.78
N PHE A 53 -24.38 -15.79 23.74
CA PHE A 53 -23.16 -15.00 23.58
C PHE A 53 -23.42 -13.52 23.89
N LYS A 54 -22.70 -12.97 24.87
CA LYS A 54 -22.73 -11.54 25.17
C LYS A 54 -21.46 -10.91 24.63
N PRO A 55 -21.56 -9.80 23.86
CA PRO A 55 -20.38 -9.04 23.49
C PRO A 55 -19.80 -8.40 24.75
N ILE A 56 -18.49 -8.53 24.94
CA ILE A 56 -17.77 -7.68 25.90
C ILE A 56 -17.68 -6.31 25.23
N PHE A 57 -18.25 -5.29 25.87
CA PHE A 57 -18.18 -3.92 25.36
C PHE A 57 -16.72 -3.47 25.23
N ASP A 58 -16.42 -2.90 24.07
CA ASP A 58 -15.09 -2.52 23.61
C ASP A 58 -14.62 -1.28 24.37
N ALA A 59 -13.77 -1.45 25.39
CA ALA A 59 -13.01 -0.33 25.94
C ALA A 59 -12.12 0.25 24.82
N PRO A 60 -11.82 1.57 24.81
CA PRO A 60 -10.90 2.14 23.83
C PRO A 60 -9.56 1.40 23.90
N TYR A 61 -9.31 0.57 22.89
CA TYR A 61 -8.18 -0.34 22.81
C TYR A 61 -7.22 0.14 21.72
N GLY A 62 -5.98 0.43 22.11
CA GLY A 62 -4.94 0.88 21.19
C GLY A 62 -4.30 -0.32 20.48
N VAL A 63 -4.84 -0.70 19.31
CA VAL A 63 -4.35 -1.84 18.49
C VAL A 63 -2.84 -1.77 18.28
N VAL A 64 -2.32 -0.58 17.94
CA VAL A 64 -0.89 -0.38 17.70
C VAL A 64 -0.07 -0.67 18.96
N ALA A 65 -0.47 -0.11 20.10
CA ALA A 65 0.24 -0.29 21.36
C ALA A 65 0.24 -1.76 21.79
N ASP A 66 -0.89 -2.46 21.61
CA ASP A 66 -0.98 -3.88 21.95
C ASP A 66 -0.14 -4.75 21.00
N LEU A 67 -0.22 -4.51 19.69
CA LEU A 67 0.58 -5.25 18.72
C LEU A 67 2.09 -5.02 18.89
N LEU A 68 2.52 -3.81 19.27
CA LEU A 68 3.95 -3.52 19.44
C LEU A 68 4.48 -3.97 20.81
N ASN A 69 3.72 -3.73 21.88
CA ASN A 69 4.22 -3.82 23.25
C ASN A 69 3.38 -4.72 24.17
N GLY A 70 2.06 -4.80 23.96
CA GLY A 70 1.14 -5.52 24.86
C GLY A 70 1.07 -7.03 24.62
N MET A 71 1.30 -7.48 23.38
CA MET A 71 1.13 -8.88 23.00
C MET A 71 2.45 -9.65 23.01
N GLU A 72 2.45 -10.86 23.60
CA GLU A 72 3.61 -11.77 23.53
C GLU A 72 3.98 -12.07 22.07
N ASN A 73 5.28 -12.23 21.77
CA ASN A 73 5.78 -12.43 20.42
C ASN A 73 5.10 -13.60 19.68
N ASN A 74 4.85 -14.72 20.36
CA ASN A 74 4.20 -15.89 19.76
C ASN A 74 2.74 -15.59 19.39
N ALA A 75 1.98 -15.05 20.34
CA ALA A 75 0.59 -14.64 20.12
C ALA A 75 0.49 -13.58 19.01
N ARG A 76 1.42 -12.63 18.98
CA ARG A 76 1.53 -11.60 17.94
C ARG A 76 1.77 -12.19 16.58
N ASN A 77 2.76 -13.06 16.44
CA ASN A 77 3.05 -13.70 15.15
C ASN A 77 1.86 -14.53 14.66
N GLN A 78 1.20 -15.26 15.56
CA GLN A 78 -0.01 -16.03 15.24
C GLN A 78 -1.18 -15.13 14.83
N TYR A 79 -1.36 -13.99 15.51
CA TYR A 79 -2.38 -13.00 15.14
C TYR A 79 -2.10 -12.42 13.75
N MET A 80 -0.87 -11.96 13.50
CA MET A 80 -0.47 -11.37 12.22
C MET A 80 -0.57 -12.36 11.04
N SER A 81 -0.39 -13.67 11.29
CA SER A 81 -0.50 -14.70 10.26
C SER A 81 -1.94 -15.12 9.94
N ASN A 82 -2.84 -15.06 10.93
CA ASN A 82 -4.18 -15.63 10.82
C ASN A 82 -5.26 -14.58 10.60
N SER A 83 -5.03 -13.36 11.07
CA SER A 83 -5.96 -12.25 10.93
C SER A 83 -5.85 -11.59 9.55
N TRP A 84 -6.95 -10.99 9.09
CA TRP A 84 -6.99 -10.11 7.95
C TRP A 84 -6.80 -8.66 8.39
N PHE A 85 -5.96 -7.96 7.64
CA PHE A 85 -5.78 -6.52 7.75
C PHE A 85 -6.39 -5.86 6.51
N GLU A 86 -7.19 -4.81 6.70
CA GLU A 86 -7.74 -4.00 5.62
C GLU A 86 -7.05 -2.63 5.59
N ILE A 87 -6.42 -2.27 4.48
CA ILE A 87 -6.01 -0.89 4.21
C ILE A 87 -7.15 -0.25 3.43
N ALA A 88 -7.85 0.70 4.07
CA ALA A 88 -8.96 1.43 3.47
C ALA A 88 -8.46 2.80 2.99
N ILE A 89 -8.41 2.95 1.67
CA ILE A 89 -7.92 4.15 1.00
C ILE A 89 -9.12 4.88 0.40
N ASP A 90 -9.34 6.13 0.79
CA ASP A 90 -10.15 7.06 0.00
C ASP A 90 -9.22 7.74 -0.99
N GLU A 91 -9.54 7.71 -2.28
CA GLU A 91 -8.69 8.31 -3.33
C GLU A 91 -8.42 9.79 -3.04
N ARG A 92 -9.40 10.49 -2.46
CA ARG A 92 -9.27 11.91 -2.10
C ARG A 92 -8.16 12.16 -1.08
N ASP A 93 -7.86 11.17 -0.25
CA ASP A 93 -6.89 11.29 0.83
C ASP A 93 -5.45 11.14 0.32
N LEU A 94 -5.24 10.46 -0.82
CA LEU A 94 -3.92 10.28 -1.45
C LEU A 94 -3.34 11.60 -2.01
N HIS A 95 -4.20 12.57 -2.28
CA HIS A 95 -3.81 13.84 -2.92
C HIS A 95 -3.88 15.04 -1.97
N SER A 96 -4.06 14.81 -0.67
CA SER A 96 -4.01 15.89 0.31
C SER A 96 -2.58 16.43 0.39
N THR A 97 -2.37 17.62 -0.17
CA THR A 97 -1.08 18.35 -0.15
C THR A 97 -0.89 19.19 1.12
N THR A 98 -1.88 19.14 2.02
CA THR A 98 -1.89 19.85 3.28
C THR A 98 -1.46 18.91 4.40
N SER A 99 -1.06 19.46 5.54
CA SER A 99 -0.47 18.83 6.73
C SER A 99 -1.34 17.76 7.44
N ASP A 100 -2.23 17.13 6.71
CA ASP A 100 -3.19 16.16 7.21
C ASP A 100 -2.54 14.78 7.31
N LEU A 101 -2.96 14.02 8.32
CA LEU A 101 -2.50 12.64 8.54
C LEU A 101 -2.80 11.80 7.30
N THR A 102 -1.75 11.25 6.70
CA THR A 102 -1.86 10.38 5.54
C THR A 102 -2.02 8.93 5.97
N ILE A 103 -2.50 8.09 5.06
CA ILE A 103 -2.50 6.63 5.27
C ILE A 103 -1.07 6.10 5.49
N LEU A 104 -0.07 6.77 4.92
CA LEU A 104 1.34 6.40 5.08
C LEU A 104 1.82 6.62 6.52
N ASP A 105 1.34 7.67 7.19
CA ASP A 105 1.65 7.93 8.60
C ASP A 105 1.11 6.82 9.49
N GLU A 106 -0.12 6.36 9.23
CA GLU A 106 -0.71 5.23 9.96
C GLU A 106 0.01 3.92 9.68
N LEU A 107 0.42 3.67 8.42
CA LEU A 107 1.24 2.51 8.08
C LEU A 107 2.62 2.56 8.77
N ALA A 108 3.24 3.74 8.87
CA ALA A 108 4.52 3.93 9.54
C ALA A 108 4.45 3.53 11.02
N ARG A 109 3.32 3.77 11.69
CA ARG A 109 3.10 3.33 13.09
C ARG A 109 3.10 1.81 13.25
N LEU A 110 2.83 1.06 12.18
CA LEU A 110 2.89 -0.41 12.15
C LEU A 110 4.13 -0.96 11.44
N ALA A 111 5.03 -0.10 10.94
CA ALA A 111 6.16 -0.51 10.09
C ALA A 111 6.96 -1.72 10.60
N PRO A 112 7.27 -1.86 11.91
CA PRO A 112 8.00 -3.03 12.43
C PRO A 112 7.28 -4.38 12.23
N LEU A 113 5.96 -4.34 11.98
CA LEU A 113 5.08 -5.50 11.91
C LEU A 113 4.45 -5.70 10.52
N LEU A 114 4.48 -4.70 9.64
CA LEU A 114 3.82 -4.78 8.31
C LEU A 114 4.28 -6.01 7.51
N SER A 115 5.57 -6.33 7.55
CA SER A 115 6.16 -7.48 6.85
C SER A 115 5.68 -8.84 7.37
N ARG A 116 5.01 -8.87 8.53
CA ARG A 116 4.46 -10.09 9.15
C ARG A 116 2.99 -10.33 8.81
N ILE A 117 2.30 -9.34 8.25
CA ILE A 117 0.91 -9.48 7.81
C ILE A 117 0.89 -10.51 6.69
N GLN A 118 0.05 -11.53 6.79
CA GLN A 118 -0.05 -12.57 5.72
C GLN A 118 -1.30 -12.42 4.86
N ASN A 119 -2.37 -11.86 5.42
CA ASN A 119 -3.66 -11.69 4.74
C ASN A 119 -4.02 -10.21 4.70
N LEU A 120 -3.97 -9.65 3.49
CA LEU A 120 -4.18 -8.23 3.26
C LEU A 120 -5.41 -8.02 2.38
N SER A 121 -6.28 -7.12 2.79
CA SER A 121 -7.37 -6.56 2.00
C SER A 121 -7.05 -5.10 1.70
N ILE A 122 -7.07 -4.68 0.45
CA ILE A 122 -6.88 -3.29 0.06
C ILE A 122 -8.20 -2.80 -0.50
N LYS A 123 -8.84 -1.90 0.23
CA LYS A 123 -10.14 -1.33 -0.13
C LYS A 123 -9.97 0.08 -0.65
N VAL A 124 -10.17 0.27 -1.94
CA VAL A 124 -10.12 1.57 -2.61
C VAL A 124 -11.54 2.11 -2.72
N LYS A 125 -11.83 3.24 -2.08
CA LYS A 125 -13.10 3.96 -2.23
C LYS A 125 -12.98 4.91 -3.41
N ILE A 126 -13.79 4.65 -4.43
CA ILE A 126 -13.81 5.46 -5.66
C ILE A 126 -14.78 6.63 -5.45
N PRO A 127 -14.37 7.89 -5.69
CA PRO A 127 -15.22 9.06 -5.55
C PRO A 127 -16.34 9.04 -6.60
N ALA A 128 -17.45 9.69 -6.26
CA ALA A 128 -18.59 9.82 -7.18
C ALA A 128 -18.30 10.74 -8.39
N THR A 129 -17.30 11.61 -8.26
CA THR A 129 -16.96 12.66 -9.22
C THR A 129 -15.44 12.76 -9.37
N GLY A 130 -14.95 12.80 -10.60
CA GLY A 130 -13.53 12.83 -10.89
C GLY A 130 -13.00 11.44 -11.20
N TRP A 131 -12.39 11.30 -12.36
CA TRP A 131 -11.71 10.10 -12.82
C TRP A 131 -10.25 10.50 -12.91
N MET A 132 -9.48 10.33 -11.86
CA MET A 132 -8.06 10.57 -11.97
C MET A 132 -7.38 9.30 -12.47
N VAL A 133 -6.64 9.47 -13.56
CA VAL A 133 -5.75 8.43 -14.08
C VAL A 133 -4.57 8.39 -13.13
N MET A 134 -4.49 7.33 -12.32
CA MET A 134 -3.27 6.99 -11.59
C MET A 134 -2.17 6.80 -12.64
N THR A 135 -1.17 7.68 -12.66
CA THR A 135 0.00 7.52 -13.52
C THR A 135 0.88 6.40 -12.98
N ASN A 136 1.35 5.54 -13.88
CA ASN A 136 2.24 4.43 -13.55
C ASN A 136 3.61 4.99 -13.13
N GLU A 137 3.84 5.16 -11.82
CA GLU A 137 5.20 5.20 -11.29
C GLU A 137 5.61 3.78 -10.88
N GLU A 138 6.62 3.25 -11.57
CA GLU A 138 7.15 1.92 -11.33
C GLU A 138 8.10 1.92 -10.12
N ASP A 139 7.54 1.89 -8.91
CA ASP A 139 8.33 1.62 -7.72
C ASP A 139 8.43 0.11 -7.49
N LYS A 140 9.65 -0.43 -7.69
CA LYS A 140 9.98 -1.82 -7.36
C LYS A 140 10.01 -2.00 -5.84
N VAL A 141 8.91 -2.49 -5.27
CA VAL A 141 8.84 -2.86 -3.86
C VAL A 141 9.55 -4.20 -3.62
N SER A 142 10.54 -4.20 -2.73
CA SER A 142 11.27 -5.40 -2.30
C SER A 142 10.37 -6.34 -1.47
N SER A 143 10.27 -7.60 -1.88
CA SER A 143 9.22 -8.53 -1.46
C SER A 143 9.56 -9.37 -0.23
N THR A 144 8.86 -9.11 0.88
CA THR A 144 8.40 -10.20 1.77
C THR A 144 7.21 -10.89 1.13
N ARG A 145 7.26 -12.23 0.99
CA ARG A 145 6.18 -13.03 0.38
C ARG A 145 4.89 -12.96 1.21
N LEU A 146 3.88 -12.26 0.68
CA LEU A 146 2.54 -12.19 1.26
C LEU A 146 1.70 -13.36 0.74
N LYS A 147 0.85 -13.97 1.58
CA LYS A 147 0.10 -15.17 1.20
C LYS A 147 -1.11 -14.85 0.33
N SER A 148 -1.93 -13.90 0.76
CA SER A 148 -3.17 -13.57 0.07
C SER A 148 -3.43 -12.07 0.05
N MET A 149 -3.89 -11.59 -1.10
CA MET A 149 -4.41 -10.24 -1.30
C MET A 149 -5.86 -10.25 -1.75
N GLU A 150 -6.70 -9.42 -1.15
CA GLU A 150 -8.02 -9.07 -1.68
C GLU A 150 -8.05 -7.59 -2.05
N ALA A 151 -8.15 -7.27 -3.34
CA ALA A 151 -8.44 -5.91 -3.78
C ALA A 151 -9.95 -5.70 -3.79
N VAL A 152 -10.45 -4.68 -3.09
CA VAL A 152 -11.87 -4.36 -2.98
C VAL A 152 -12.13 -2.96 -3.53
N LEU A 153 -12.84 -2.86 -4.66
CA LEU A 153 -13.30 -1.56 -5.16
C LEU A 153 -14.65 -1.21 -4.53
N ALA A 154 -14.65 -0.19 -3.68
CA ALA A 154 -15.88 0.37 -3.11
C ALA A 154 -16.43 1.45 -4.06
N LEU A 155 -17.54 1.11 -4.71
CA LEU A 155 -18.16 1.92 -5.74
C LEU A 155 -19.15 2.93 -5.15
N PRO A 156 -19.19 4.17 -5.67
CA PRO A 156 -20.13 5.17 -5.21
C PRO A 156 -21.57 4.77 -5.55
N ARG A 157 -22.52 5.37 -4.85
CA ARG A 157 -23.94 5.15 -5.13
C ARG A 157 -24.26 5.63 -6.55
N GLY A 158 -24.94 4.79 -7.33
CA GLY A 158 -25.30 5.12 -8.72
C GLY A 158 -24.15 4.99 -9.71
N PHE A 159 -23.05 4.34 -9.34
CA PHE A 159 -21.97 4.02 -10.27
C PHE A 159 -22.52 3.31 -11.52
N SER A 160 -22.06 3.76 -12.69
CA SER A 160 -22.53 3.26 -13.98
C SER A 160 -22.22 1.78 -14.18
N SER A 161 -22.94 1.12 -15.07
CA SER A 161 -22.65 -0.27 -15.45
C SER A 161 -21.35 -0.44 -16.24
N ASN A 162 -20.70 0.66 -16.69
CA ASN A 162 -19.43 0.57 -17.40
C ASN A 162 -18.31 0.28 -16.39
N ARG A 163 -17.82 -0.96 -16.40
CA ARG A 163 -16.75 -1.42 -15.50
C ARG A 163 -15.35 -1.15 -16.04
N ASN A 164 -15.17 -0.89 -17.33
CA ASN A 164 -13.83 -0.65 -17.93
C ASN A 164 -13.14 0.57 -17.32
N LEU A 165 -13.98 1.52 -16.96
CA LEU A 165 -13.75 2.66 -16.10
C LEU A 165 -13.02 2.34 -14.78
N LEU A 166 -13.16 1.13 -14.23
CA LEU A 166 -12.50 0.71 -12.98
C LEU A 166 -11.08 0.19 -13.20
N ILE A 167 -10.68 -0.10 -14.45
CA ILE A 167 -9.39 -0.71 -14.78
C ILE A 167 -8.20 0.08 -14.21
N PRO A 168 -8.13 1.43 -14.33
CA PRO A 168 -6.99 2.19 -13.80
C PRO A 168 -6.77 2.02 -12.29
N TYR A 169 -7.82 1.79 -11.52
CA TYR A 169 -7.73 1.56 -10.06
C TYR A 169 -7.23 0.16 -9.71
N ILE A 170 -7.19 -0.76 -10.68
CA ILE A 170 -6.77 -2.15 -10.48
C ILE A 170 -5.35 -2.40 -10.96
N LEU A 171 -4.94 -1.76 -12.06
CA LEU A 171 -3.65 -1.97 -12.69
C LEU A 171 -2.45 -1.91 -11.73
N PRO A 172 -2.38 -0.97 -10.75
CA PRO A 172 -1.27 -0.95 -9.80
C PRO A 172 -1.09 -2.26 -9.03
N PHE A 173 -2.17 -3.02 -8.76
CA PHE A 173 -2.07 -4.30 -8.05
C PHE A 173 -1.49 -5.43 -8.90
N TYR A 174 -1.54 -5.32 -10.23
CA TYR A 174 -0.92 -6.29 -11.14
C TYR A 174 0.61 -6.15 -11.21
N ALA A 175 1.14 -5.00 -10.81
CA ALA A 175 2.57 -4.80 -10.67
C ALA A 175 3.15 -5.51 -9.43
N LEU A 176 2.30 -5.91 -8.47
CA LEU A 176 2.72 -6.56 -7.24
C LEU A 176 2.91 -8.06 -7.47
N ASP A 177 4.15 -8.48 -7.72
CA ASP A 177 4.56 -9.88 -7.86
C ASP A 177 4.73 -10.61 -6.51
N THR A 178 4.46 -9.93 -5.40
CA THR A 178 4.77 -10.37 -4.04
C THR A 178 3.77 -11.36 -3.45
N PHE A 179 2.63 -11.59 -4.11
CA PHE A 179 1.50 -12.36 -3.58
C PHE A 179 1.34 -13.73 -4.25
N THR A 180 1.13 -14.78 -3.45
CA THR A 180 0.86 -16.13 -3.99
C THR A 180 -0.56 -16.31 -4.54
N ALA A 181 -1.51 -15.54 -4.03
CA ALA A 181 -2.89 -15.52 -4.51
C ALA A 181 -3.47 -14.11 -4.36
N TRP A 182 -4.18 -13.63 -5.38
CA TRP A 182 -4.89 -12.37 -5.32
C TRP A 182 -6.31 -12.53 -5.86
N LYS A 183 -7.26 -11.73 -5.34
CA LYS A 183 -8.66 -11.72 -5.77
C LYS A 183 -9.16 -10.29 -5.88
N LEU A 184 -9.99 -10.04 -6.90
CA LEU A 184 -10.71 -8.78 -7.05
C LEU A 184 -12.16 -8.92 -6.60
N ARG A 185 -12.60 -7.99 -5.76
CA ARG A 185 -13.97 -7.87 -5.28
C ARG A 185 -14.53 -6.48 -5.56
N LEU A 186 -15.83 -6.44 -5.80
CA LEU A 186 -16.60 -5.22 -6.02
C LEU A 186 -17.58 -5.03 -4.86
N HIS A 187 -17.59 -3.84 -4.29
CA HIS A 187 -18.52 -3.43 -3.26
C HIS A 187 -19.39 -2.28 -3.80
N VAL A 188 -20.53 -2.64 -4.37
CA VAL A 188 -21.56 -1.67 -4.79
C VAL A 188 -22.30 -1.18 -3.54
N HIS A 189 -22.50 0.13 -3.41
CA HIS A 189 -23.23 0.71 -2.28
C HIS A 189 -24.62 0.06 -2.09
N GLY A 190 -24.87 -0.45 -0.88
CA GLY A 190 -26.12 -1.13 -0.53
C GLY A 190 -26.21 -2.60 -0.97
N CYS A 191 -25.17 -3.12 -1.65
CA CYS A 191 -25.07 -4.52 -2.03
C CYS A 191 -24.03 -5.26 -1.19
N ARG A 192 -24.12 -6.59 -1.18
CA ARG A 192 -23.05 -7.42 -0.63
C ARG A 192 -21.81 -7.32 -1.52
N ILE A 193 -20.65 -7.49 -0.92
CA ILE A 193 -19.38 -7.60 -1.65
C ILE A 193 -19.43 -8.86 -2.50
N GLN A 194 -19.08 -8.72 -3.78
CA GLN A 194 -19.10 -9.80 -4.76
C GLN A 194 -17.71 -9.96 -5.38
N LEU A 195 -17.38 -11.18 -5.80
CA LEU A 195 -16.20 -11.41 -6.63
C LEU A 195 -16.42 -10.73 -7.99
N ALA A 196 -15.37 -10.11 -8.54
CA ALA A 196 -15.41 -9.64 -9.92
C ALA A 196 -15.68 -10.81 -10.87
N ASP A 197 -16.49 -10.57 -11.90
CA ASP A 197 -16.75 -11.59 -12.91
C ASP A 197 -15.54 -11.81 -13.82
N THR A 198 -15.51 -13.00 -14.43
CA THR A 198 -14.40 -13.44 -15.27
C THR A 198 -14.21 -12.58 -16.53
N THR A 199 -15.28 -11.97 -17.05
CA THR A 199 -15.20 -11.11 -18.25
C THR A 199 -14.47 -9.82 -17.93
N PHE A 200 -14.78 -9.23 -16.77
CA PHE A 200 -14.12 -8.04 -16.28
C PHE A 200 -12.65 -8.30 -15.93
N ILE A 201 -12.35 -9.42 -15.28
CA ILE A 201 -10.96 -9.84 -15.02
C ILE A 201 -10.18 -9.97 -16.34
N LYS A 202 -10.76 -10.63 -17.34
CA LYS A 202 -10.12 -10.80 -18.65
C LYS A 202 -9.80 -9.45 -19.31
N ALA A 203 -10.73 -8.48 -19.24
CA ALA A 203 -10.49 -7.15 -19.78
C ALA A 203 -9.33 -6.42 -19.08
N ILE A 204 -9.16 -6.62 -17.77
CA ILE A 204 -8.02 -6.08 -17.03
C ILE A 204 -6.72 -6.79 -17.45
N ASP A 205 -6.74 -8.12 -17.56
CA ASP A 205 -5.59 -8.92 -17.99
C ASP A 205 -5.10 -8.50 -19.38
N GLU A 206 -6.03 -8.33 -20.33
CA GLU A 206 -5.76 -7.84 -21.68
C GLU A 206 -5.13 -6.45 -21.65
N LYS A 207 -5.67 -5.52 -20.83
CA LYS A 207 -5.12 -4.16 -20.73
C LYS A 207 -3.73 -4.14 -20.09
N HIS A 208 -3.50 -4.96 -19.07
CA HIS A 208 -2.19 -5.07 -18.44
C HIS A 208 -1.15 -5.71 -19.37
N ALA A 209 -1.54 -6.71 -20.17
CA ALA A 209 -0.68 -7.30 -21.19
C ALA A 209 -0.29 -6.28 -22.28
N GLU A 210 -1.25 -5.45 -22.70
CA GLU A 210 -0.99 -4.35 -23.64
C GLU A 210 0.05 -3.37 -23.08
N ILE A 211 -0.12 -2.89 -21.84
CA ILE A 211 0.82 -1.97 -21.17
C ILE A 211 2.23 -2.59 -21.08
N ARG A 212 2.35 -3.87 -20.73
CA ARG A 212 3.66 -4.55 -20.68
C ARG A 212 4.31 -4.67 -22.05
N ARG A 213 3.53 -4.88 -23.10
CA ARG A 213 4.05 -4.94 -24.47
C ARG A 213 4.59 -3.58 -24.88
N GLU A 214 3.83 -2.50 -24.65
CA GLU A 214 4.24 -1.12 -24.94
C GLU A 214 5.52 -0.75 -24.16
N ALA A 215 5.57 -1.04 -22.86
CA ALA A 215 6.76 -0.77 -22.04
C ALA A 215 8.01 -1.54 -22.52
N LYS A 216 7.83 -2.78 -23.00
CA LYS A 216 8.92 -3.55 -23.58
C LYS A 216 9.39 -2.96 -24.91
N GLU A 217 8.47 -2.61 -25.80
CA GLU A 217 8.79 -1.98 -27.09
C GLU A 217 9.52 -0.65 -26.90
N GLU A 218 9.09 0.17 -25.95
CA GLU A 218 9.76 1.43 -25.60
C GLU A 218 11.18 1.18 -25.06
N LYS A 219 11.35 0.17 -24.20
CA LYS A 219 12.66 -0.20 -23.68
C LYS A 219 13.59 -0.69 -24.78
N ASP A 220 13.11 -1.57 -25.66
CA ASP A 220 13.89 -2.13 -26.77
C ASP A 220 14.33 -1.01 -27.74
N LEU A 221 13.49 0.00 -27.96
CA LEU A 221 13.83 1.19 -28.75
C LEU A 221 14.92 2.03 -28.08
N LYS A 222 14.79 2.34 -26.78
CA LYS A 222 15.81 3.09 -26.02
C LYS A 222 17.15 2.35 -25.98
N ASP A 223 17.13 1.03 -25.81
CA ASP A 223 18.34 0.20 -25.82
C ASP A 223 19.00 0.16 -27.22
N ALA A 224 18.20 0.24 -28.30
CA ALA A 224 18.70 0.33 -29.67
C ALA A 224 19.35 1.71 -29.95
N GLU A 225 18.69 2.80 -29.56
CA GLU A 225 19.22 4.16 -29.68
C GLU A 225 20.53 4.33 -28.90
N GLN A 226 20.60 3.79 -27.67
CA GLN A 226 21.84 3.83 -26.88
C GLN A 226 22.99 3.06 -27.54
N LYS A 227 22.70 1.91 -28.17
CA LYS A 227 23.72 1.15 -28.91
C LYS A 227 24.22 1.91 -30.13
N GLU A 228 23.33 2.56 -30.88
CA GLU A 228 23.72 3.38 -32.03
C GLU A 228 24.63 4.54 -31.61
N ILE A 229 24.28 5.25 -30.54
CA ILE A 229 25.09 6.33 -29.97
C ILE A 229 26.49 5.83 -29.58
N VAL A 230 26.60 4.64 -28.97
CA VAL A 230 27.90 4.05 -28.60
C VAL A 230 28.73 3.70 -29.83
N VAL A 231 28.12 3.20 -30.91
CA VAL A 231 28.81 2.93 -32.17
C VAL A 231 29.30 4.23 -32.81
N THR A 232 28.45 5.26 -32.91
CA THR A 232 28.85 6.56 -33.48
C THR A 232 29.95 7.24 -32.67
N MET A 233 29.91 7.14 -31.33
CA MET A 233 30.99 7.65 -30.47
C MET A 233 32.28 6.83 -30.60
N GLY A 234 32.19 5.51 -30.79
CA GLY A 234 33.35 4.67 -31.11
C GLY A 234 34.01 5.06 -32.42
N ASP A 235 33.22 5.23 -33.48
CA ASP A 235 33.71 5.59 -34.81
C ASP A 235 34.34 6.98 -34.82
N THR A 236 33.72 7.97 -34.15
CA THR A 236 34.29 9.32 -34.00
C THR A 236 35.55 9.33 -33.14
N TYR A 237 35.64 8.48 -32.11
CA TYR A 237 36.86 8.33 -31.32
C TYR A 237 38.00 7.71 -32.14
N HIS A 238 37.71 6.69 -32.95
CA HIS A 238 38.69 6.09 -33.86
C HIS A 238 39.13 7.07 -34.95
N LEU A 239 38.21 7.87 -35.51
CA LEU A 239 38.52 8.92 -36.47
C LEU A 239 39.39 10.02 -35.84
N GLY A 240 39.04 10.47 -34.64
CA GLY A 240 39.81 11.45 -33.88
C GLY A 240 41.22 10.95 -33.54
N ARG A 241 41.36 9.66 -33.19
CA ARG A 241 42.66 9.04 -32.93
C ARG A 241 43.49 8.89 -34.21
N ALA A 242 42.88 8.52 -35.33
CA ALA A 242 43.56 8.44 -36.62
C ALA A 242 44.05 9.82 -37.08
N TYR A 243 43.23 10.86 -36.89
CA TYR A 243 43.59 12.24 -37.21
C TYR A 243 44.72 12.75 -36.31
N ALA A 244 44.67 12.47 -35.00
CA ALA A 244 45.74 12.81 -34.06
C ALA A 244 47.06 12.11 -34.42
N SER A 245 47.01 10.82 -34.77
CA SER A 245 48.19 10.07 -35.21
C SER A 245 48.78 10.61 -36.51
N MET A 246 47.93 11.05 -37.46
CA MET A 246 48.37 11.65 -38.71
C MET A 246 49.01 13.03 -38.50
N MET A 247 48.50 13.81 -37.54
CA MET A 247 49.10 15.10 -37.17
C MET A 247 50.45 14.91 -36.46
N GLU A 248 50.62 13.88 -35.63
CA GLU A 248 51.94 13.53 -35.07
C GLU A 248 52.96 13.14 -36.15
N GLU A 249 52.55 12.44 -37.21
CA GLU A 249 53.42 12.15 -38.36
C GLU A 249 53.79 13.41 -39.17
N ILE A 250 52.84 14.34 -39.34
CA ILE A 250 53.09 15.62 -40.03
C ILE A 250 54.03 16.51 -39.21
N ASP A 251 53.88 16.58 -37.89
CA ASP A 251 54.80 17.31 -37.02
C ASP A 251 56.19 16.64 -36.95
N GLY A 252 56.27 15.32 -37.16
CA GLY A 252 57.54 14.60 -37.35
C GLY A 252 58.22 14.84 -38.71
N ALA A 253 57.43 15.13 -39.75
CA ALA A 253 57.93 15.43 -41.10
C ALA A 253 58.27 16.91 -41.30
N ILE A 254 57.66 17.81 -40.52
CA ILE A 254 58.02 19.22 -40.44
C ILE A 254 59.22 19.35 -39.49
N VAL A 255 60.37 18.83 -39.93
CA VAL A 255 61.68 19.23 -39.42
C VAL A 255 61.93 20.67 -39.88
N ILE A 256 61.30 21.62 -39.19
CA ILE A 256 61.75 23.00 -39.21
C ILE A 256 63.15 22.98 -38.60
N HIS A 257 64.13 23.44 -39.37
CA HIS A 257 65.37 24.00 -38.86
C HIS A 257 65.04 25.06 -37.78
N ARG A 258 64.79 24.63 -36.55
CA ARG A 258 64.74 25.50 -35.38
C ARG A 258 66.09 25.43 -34.71
N SER A 259 66.89 26.41 -35.09
CA SER A 259 68.04 26.88 -34.35
C SER A 259 67.72 27.01 -32.86
N ASN A 260 68.61 26.44 -32.07
CA ASN A 260 68.69 26.52 -30.62
C ASN A 260 68.44 27.95 -30.12
N ASN A 261 67.49 28.11 -29.21
CA ASN A 261 67.65 29.02 -28.08
C ASN A 261 66.80 28.51 -26.91
N LEU A 262 67.53 27.97 -25.93
CA LEU A 262 67.06 27.53 -24.63
C LEU A 262 66.60 28.73 -23.80
N ILE A 263 65.41 28.64 -23.19
CA ILE A 263 65.09 29.34 -21.95
C ILE A 263 64.34 28.36 -21.05
N PRO A 264 64.83 28.05 -19.83
CA PRO A 264 64.12 27.19 -18.90
C PRO A 264 63.14 28.04 -18.08
N ILE A 265 61.86 27.67 -18.08
CA ILE A 265 60.89 28.20 -17.13
C ILE A 265 60.49 27.06 -16.18
N MET A 266 60.96 27.18 -14.94
CA MET A 266 60.46 26.43 -13.79
C MET A 266 59.14 27.04 -13.31
N ALA A 267 58.11 26.20 -13.09
CA ALA A 267 56.98 26.50 -12.20
C ALA A 267 56.20 25.19 -11.95
N SER A 268 56.46 24.51 -10.83
CA SER A 268 55.73 24.61 -9.56
C SER A 268 54.34 23.97 -9.57
N SER A 269 54.27 22.74 -9.03
CA SER A 269 53.08 22.16 -8.39
C SER A 269 52.65 23.05 -7.22
N PRO A 270 51.34 23.17 -6.88
CA PRO A 270 50.89 22.40 -5.70
C PRO A 270 49.38 22.10 -5.54
N HIS A 271 49.16 21.16 -4.62
CA HIS A 271 48.10 21.07 -3.59
C HIS A 271 46.73 20.42 -3.85
N LYS A 272 46.67 19.17 -3.36
CA LYS A 272 45.61 18.56 -2.54
C LYS A 272 44.86 19.57 -1.64
N ARG A 273 43.52 19.51 -1.63
CA ARG A 273 42.69 19.86 -0.46
C ARG A 273 41.69 18.74 -0.18
N ASN A 274 41.71 18.28 1.06
CA ASN A 274 40.74 17.36 1.67
C ASN A 274 39.65 18.16 2.43
N PRO A 275 38.54 17.52 2.85
CA PRO A 275 37.25 18.17 3.08
C PRO A 275 37.09 18.74 4.51
N ARG A 276 36.25 19.78 4.64
CA ARG A 276 35.78 20.29 5.92
C ARG A 276 34.47 19.61 6.35
N LYS A 277 34.51 19.00 7.54
CA LYS A 277 33.37 18.78 8.46
C LYS A 277 32.90 20.12 9.05
N ASN A 278 31.62 20.22 9.38
CA ASN A 278 31.03 20.95 10.52
C ASN A 278 29.56 20.45 10.64
N THR A 279 29.18 19.59 11.60
CA THR A 279 28.70 19.86 12.98
C THR A 279 27.65 20.99 13.07
N SER A 280 26.35 20.72 13.26
CA SER A 280 25.56 20.35 14.47
C SER A 280 24.64 21.53 14.88
N PRO A 281 23.68 21.41 15.84
CA PRO A 281 22.25 21.53 15.55
C PRO A 281 21.59 22.73 16.24
N GLY A 282 20.43 23.16 15.73
CA GLY A 282 19.58 24.15 16.39
C GLY A 282 18.40 23.47 17.08
N GLU A 283 18.46 23.39 18.42
CA GLU A 283 17.31 23.17 19.28
C GLU A 283 16.38 24.39 19.22
N SER A 284 15.07 24.16 19.10
CA SER A 284 14.08 25.16 19.53
C SER A 284 12.90 24.46 20.18
N SER A 285 12.71 24.83 21.45
CA SER A 285 11.73 24.32 22.40
C SER A 285 10.44 25.14 22.37
N ALA A 286 9.39 24.52 22.90
CA ALA A 286 8.18 25.09 23.50
C ALA A 286 7.04 25.58 22.59
N LYS A 287 5.85 24.97 22.74
CA LYS A 287 4.84 25.46 23.70
C LYS A 287 3.61 24.55 23.74
N THR A 288 3.37 24.00 24.92
CA THR A 288 2.13 23.31 25.33
C THR A 288 1.06 24.36 25.66
N VAL A 289 -0.15 24.20 25.12
CA VAL A 289 -1.35 24.94 25.55
C VAL A 289 -2.40 23.90 25.96
N PRO A 290 -2.96 23.95 27.18
CA PRO A 290 -4.05 23.07 27.57
C PRO A 290 -5.41 23.79 27.43
N GLY A 291 -6.42 23.03 27.02
CA GLY A 291 -7.81 23.33 27.39
C GLY A 291 -8.80 23.27 26.24
N LYS A 292 -9.72 22.30 26.29
CA LYS A 292 -11.08 22.48 26.87
C LYS A 292 -11.94 21.28 26.47
N SER A 293 -12.43 20.58 27.49
CA SER A 293 -13.47 19.58 27.40
C SER A 293 -14.84 20.24 27.20
N VAL A 294 -15.65 19.70 26.30
CA VAL A 294 -17.09 19.98 26.19
C VAL A 294 -17.83 18.65 26.18
N PRO A 295 -18.92 18.48 26.97
CA PRO A 295 -19.62 17.22 27.08
C PRO A 295 -20.73 17.06 26.04
N GLY A 296 -20.90 15.82 25.59
CA GLY A 296 -22.19 15.13 25.46
C GLY A 296 -23.21 15.63 24.42
N LYS A 297 -23.40 14.84 23.37
CA LYS A 297 -24.74 14.56 22.82
C LYS A 297 -24.84 13.09 22.38
N GLU A 298 -25.48 12.30 23.22
CA GLU A 298 -26.27 11.15 22.77
C GLU A 298 -27.44 11.66 21.92
N LEU A 299 -27.69 10.99 20.78
CA LEU A 299 -29.03 10.69 20.23
C LEU A 299 -28.87 10.34 18.74
N CYS A 300 -29.13 9.09 18.40
CA CYS A 300 -30.30 8.70 17.61
C CYS A 300 -30.12 7.28 17.08
N LYS A 301 -30.79 6.34 17.77
CA LYS A 301 -31.33 5.13 17.18
C LYS A 301 -32.29 5.55 16.06
N TYR A 302 -32.06 5.14 14.81
CA TYR A 302 -33.16 5.08 13.85
C TYR A 302 -33.34 3.69 13.24
N PRO A 303 -34.62 3.34 12.99
CA PRO A 303 -35.07 2.00 12.68
C PRO A 303 -35.31 1.83 11.16
N HIS A 304 -35.47 0.58 10.74
CA HIS A 304 -36.13 0.18 9.49
C HIS A 304 -35.57 0.69 8.15
N CYS A 305 -34.73 -0.15 7.53
CA CYS A 305 -34.71 -0.32 6.07
C CYS A 305 -36.06 -0.89 5.59
N LYS A 306 -36.94 -0.02 5.09
CA LYS A 306 -38.01 -0.41 4.15
C LYS A 306 -37.68 0.17 2.79
N ASN A 307 -37.10 -0.64 1.90
CA ASN A 307 -37.24 -0.42 0.45
C ASN A 307 -37.00 -1.72 -0.32
N ALA A 308 -38.10 -2.39 -0.65
CA ALA A 308 -38.16 -3.65 -1.41
C ALA A 308 -38.06 -3.45 -2.94
N LYS A 309 -37.18 -2.55 -3.42
CA LYS A 309 -37.02 -2.27 -4.87
C LYS A 309 -35.62 -2.51 -5.43
N CYS A 310 -34.73 -3.17 -4.68
CA CYS A 310 -33.37 -3.49 -5.14
C CYS A 310 -33.16 -4.94 -5.60
N GLN A 311 -34.22 -5.75 -5.77
CA GLN A 311 -34.07 -7.20 -6.04
C GLN A 311 -34.44 -7.71 -7.44
N SER A 312 -34.85 -6.89 -8.43
CA SER A 312 -35.41 -7.46 -9.66
C SER A 312 -34.55 -7.47 -10.93
N ALA A 313 -33.28 -7.03 -10.92
CA ALA A 313 -32.52 -6.89 -12.17
C ALA A 313 -31.19 -7.68 -12.28
N LEU A 314 -30.67 -8.29 -11.19
CA LEU A 314 -29.35 -8.96 -11.22
C LEU A 314 -29.32 -10.42 -10.76
N CYS A 315 -30.48 -11.04 -10.47
CA CYS A 315 -30.57 -12.45 -10.03
C CYS A 315 -31.26 -13.40 -11.03
N LYS A 316 -31.22 -13.13 -12.35
CA LYS A 316 -31.90 -13.95 -13.37
C LYS A 316 -31.00 -14.86 -14.24
N SER A 317 -29.76 -15.12 -13.84
CA SER A 317 -28.88 -16.04 -14.60
C SER A 317 -28.15 -17.02 -13.69
N ALA A 318 -28.90 -17.96 -13.10
CA ALA A 318 -28.33 -19.18 -12.52
C ALA A 318 -29.42 -20.25 -12.32
N THR A 319 -30.10 -20.66 -13.39
CA THR A 319 -30.84 -21.93 -13.46
C THR A 319 -31.00 -22.36 -14.91
N ARG A 320 -30.01 -23.09 -15.42
CA ARG A 320 -30.13 -24.09 -16.49
C ARG A 320 -28.75 -24.72 -16.65
N ASP A 321 -28.55 -25.87 -16.03
CA ASP A 321 -28.48 -27.12 -16.77
C ASP A 321 -28.47 -28.30 -15.79
N GLN A 322 -29.30 -29.28 -16.15
CA GLN A 322 -29.26 -30.66 -15.66
C GLN A 322 -28.05 -31.38 -16.26
#